data_AF-A0A7J4N0F2-F1
#
_entry.id   AF-A0A7J4N0F2-F1
#
_cell.length_a   1.000
_cell.length_b   1.000
_cell.length_c   1.000
_cell.angle_alpha   90.00
_cell.angle_beta   90.00
_cell.angle_gamma   90.00
#
_symmetry.space_group_name_H-M   'P 1'
#
loop_
_entity.id
_entity.type
_entity.pdbx_description
1 polymer ?
#
loop_
_entity_poly.entity_id
_entity_poly.type
_entity_poly.pdbx_seq_one_letter_code
_entity_poly.pdbx_strand_id
1 'polypeptide(L)'
;MQNKNLLVLGLLVVVVMAAAIFVQAGGGPRSAAQCRDGLDNDGDTYIDYPADPGCASKNDNNELGTVQCDNGVSDDFDGLIDYPDDPGCASVTDNNEKSSIKCDNGLDDDSDTYTDYPADTLCSSATDNDEADASCSDTDGGFVTGTQGTASGSFNGNPFSNTDACESSTLLREYYCSSNQRANQQYNCAGNVTAQCVNGACV
;
A
#
# COMPACT_ATOMS: atom_id res chain seq x y z
N MET A 1 -38.41 35.40 60.31
CA MET A 1 -37.76 36.60 60.85
C MET A 1 -36.28 36.54 60.49
N GLN A 2 -35.71 37.66 60.01
CA GLN A 2 -34.28 38.00 59.85
C GLN A 2 -33.56 37.26 58.69
N ASN A 3 -33.44 37.79 57.47
CA ASN A 3 -32.73 39.00 57.00
C ASN A 3 -31.20 38.89 57.08
N LYS A 4 -30.53 38.54 55.97
CA LYS A 4 -29.09 38.77 55.72
C LYS A 4 -28.81 39.06 54.23
N ASN A 5 -29.50 40.06 53.67
CA ASN A 5 -29.04 40.79 52.47
C ASN A 5 -27.93 41.76 52.88
N LEU A 6 -26.69 41.28 53.09
CA LEU A 6 -25.55 42.18 53.41
C LEU A 6 -24.20 41.75 52.80
N LEU A 7 -24.17 40.84 51.82
CA LEU A 7 -22.90 40.34 51.25
C LEU A 7 -22.74 40.55 49.74
N VAL A 8 -23.54 41.44 49.14
CA VAL A 8 -23.50 41.68 47.67
C VAL A 8 -22.93 43.05 47.29
N LEU A 9 -22.56 43.92 48.25
CA LEU A 9 -22.15 45.31 47.95
C LEU A 9 -20.68 45.66 48.24
N GLY A 10 -19.84 44.71 48.66
CA GLY A 10 -18.45 44.98 49.08
C GLY A 10 -17.34 44.46 48.16
N LEU A 11 -17.64 43.56 47.22
CA LEU A 11 -16.61 42.89 46.41
C LEU A 11 -16.39 43.52 45.02
N LEU A 12 -17.21 44.51 44.64
CA LEU A 12 -17.19 45.11 43.29
C LEU A 12 -16.24 46.30 43.13
N VAL A 13 -15.62 46.81 44.21
CA VAL A 13 -14.78 48.03 44.16
C VAL A 13 -13.28 47.75 44.22
N VAL A 14 -12.83 46.55 44.62
CA VAL A 14 -11.39 46.21 44.66
C VAL A 14 -10.84 45.83 43.27
N VAL A 15 -11.71 45.56 42.30
CA VAL A 15 -11.32 45.05 40.97
C VAL A 15 -10.80 46.16 40.02
N VAL A 16 -10.94 47.45 40.34
CA VAL A 16 -10.76 48.53 39.35
C VAL A 16 -9.46 49.35 39.50
N MET A 17 -8.62 49.14 40.52
CA MET A 17 -7.41 49.98 40.76
C MET A 17 -6.08 49.22 40.85
N ALA A 18 -5.89 48.19 40.02
CA ALA A 18 -4.57 47.61 39.76
C ALA A 18 -4.37 47.33 38.27
N ALA A 19 -4.66 48.32 37.43
CA ALA A 19 -4.25 48.36 36.04
C ALA A 19 -3.15 49.42 35.87
N ALA A 20 -1.88 48.99 35.87
CA ALA A 20 -0.77 49.54 35.06
C ALA A 20 0.60 49.05 35.56
N ILE A 21 0.94 47.78 35.32
CA ILE A 21 2.30 47.39 34.92
C ILE A 21 2.14 46.38 33.79
N PHE A 22 1.93 46.90 32.58
CA PHE A 22 2.12 46.15 31.34
C PHE A 22 3.62 46.15 31.04
N VAL A 23 4.34 45.09 31.43
CA VAL A 23 5.50 44.66 30.63
C VAL A 23 4.95 43.61 29.67
N GLN A 24 4.62 44.08 28.48
CA GLN A 24 4.23 43.22 27.38
C GLN A 24 5.50 42.59 26.79
N ALA A 25 5.91 41.44 27.32
CA ALA A 25 6.64 40.48 26.52
C ALA A 25 5.59 39.70 25.70
N GLY A 26 5.14 40.29 24.60
CA GLY A 26 4.21 39.68 23.65
C GLY A 26 4.86 38.57 22.84
N GLY A 27 5.28 37.50 23.49
CA GLY A 27 5.52 36.21 22.86
C GLY A 27 4.52 35.22 23.44
N GLY A 28 3.51 34.83 22.67
CA GLY A 28 2.94 33.48 22.87
C GLY A 28 4.08 32.46 22.79
N PRO A 29 3.90 31.20 23.25
CA PRO A 29 4.90 30.18 22.97
C PRO A 29 5.13 30.19 21.46
N ARG A 30 6.26 30.76 21.02
CA ARG A 30 6.76 30.43 19.70
C ARG A 30 7.00 28.95 19.84
N SER A 31 6.21 28.13 19.14
CA SER A 31 6.63 26.76 18.87
C SER A 31 8.12 26.85 18.55
N ALA A 32 8.94 26.10 19.26
CA ALA A 32 10.32 25.97 18.81
C ALA A 32 10.25 25.52 17.33
N ALA A 33 11.21 26.00 16.54
CA ALA A 33 11.25 25.55 15.15
C ALA A 33 11.52 24.06 15.19
N GLN A 34 10.91 23.29 14.29
CA GLN A 34 10.92 21.82 14.32
C GLN A 34 12.35 21.30 14.57
N CYS A 35 13.32 21.81 13.80
CA CYS A 35 14.76 21.53 13.93
C CYS A 35 15.49 21.95 15.22
N ARG A 36 14.78 22.31 16.29
CA ARG A 36 15.34 22.54 17.63
C ARG A 36 14.33 22.31 18.75
N ASP A 37 13.22 21.66 18.48
CA ASP A 37 12.15 21.45 19.46
C ASP A 37 12.29 20.13 20.22
N GLY A 38 13.24 19.28 19.80
CA GLY A 38 13.58 18.01 20.45
C GLY A 38 12.62 16.88 20.09
N LEU A 39 11.81 17.05 19.06
CA LEU A 39 10.91 16.05 18.50
C LEU A 39 11.41 15.63 17.12
N ASP A 40 11.02 14.43 16.71
CA ASP A 40 11.12 13.93 15.33
C ASP A 40 9.77 14.24 14.67
N ASN A 41 9.70 15.31 13.88
CA ASN A 41 8.44 15.86 13.37
C ASN A 41 8.06 15.32 12.00
N ASP A 42 8.96 14.64 11.29
CA ASP A 42 8.70 13.94 10.02
C ASP A 42 8.71 12.40 10.14
N GLY A 43 9.28 11.86 11.21
CA GLY A 43 9.24 10.43 11.54
C GLY A 43 10.41 9.63 10.97
N ASP A 44 11.49 10.28 10.53
CA ASP A 44 12.62 9.64 9.86
C ASP A 44 13.67 9.06 10.85
N THR A 45 13.41 9.20 12.16
CA THR A 45 14.25 8.84 13.33
C THR A 45 15.41 9.77 13.66
N TYR A 46 15.64 10.77 12.83
CA TYR A 46 16.55 11.87 13.11
C TYR A 46 15.79 12.99 13.83
N ILE A 47 16.52 13.74 14.66
CA ILE A 47 15.92 14.73 15.55
C ILE A 47 16.81 15.97 15.53
N ASP A 48 16.23 17.10 15.16
CA ASP A 48 16.81 18.43 15.22
C ASP A 48 18.15 18.62 14.47
N TYR A 49 18.46 19.88 14.18
CA TYR A 49 19.78 20.26 13.70
C TYR A 49 20.89 20.05 14.76
N PRO A 50 22.07 19.49 14.41
CA PRO A 50 22.53 19.11 13.07
C PRO A 50 22.47 17.61 12.78
N ALA A 51 21.76 16.84 13.62
CA ALA A 51 21.73 15.39 13.50
C ALA A 51 20.78 14.97 12.37
N ASP A 52 19.67 15.69 12.26
CA ASP A 52 18.70 15.64 11.20
C ASP A 52 19.24 16.22 9.88
N PRO A 53 19.30 15.41 8.79
CA PRO A 53 19.74 15.85 7.47
C PRO A 53 18.79 16.82 6.74
N GLY A 54 17.49 16.75 6.98
CA GLY A 54 16.53 17.65 6.36
C GLY A 54 16.44 19.00 7.07
N CYS A 55 16.96 19.10 8.30
CA CYS A 55 17.23 20.38 8.94
C CYS A 55 18.39 21.19 8.32
N ALA A 56 18.08 22.28 7.62
CA ALA A 56 19.12 23.20 7.14
C ALA A 56 19.76 24.05 8.26
N SER A 57 19.05 24.29 9.37
CA SER A 57 19.55 25.01 10.54
C SER A 57 18.67 24.83 11.78
N LYS A 58 19.16 25.17 12.99
CA LYS A 58 18.35 25.21 14.24
C LYS A 58 17.13 26.14 14.17
N ASN A 59 17.04 27.03 13.18
CA ASN A 59 15.90 27.94 13.01
C ASN A 59 14.97 27.52 11.89
N ASP A 60 15.25 26.38 11.25
CA ASP A 60 14.39 25.79 10.24
C ASP A 60 13.14 25.19 10.88
N ASN A 61 12.00 25.39 10.22
CA ASN A 61 10.68 24.98 10.70
C ASN A 61 10.17 23.72 9.99
N ASN A 62 11.01 23.05 9.20
CA ASN A 62 10.73 21.79 8.52
C ASN A 62 11.91 20.85 8.74
N GLU A 63 11.62 19.60 9.08
CA GLU A 63 12.61 18.52 9.20
C GLU A 63 12.81 17.76 7.89
N LEU A 64 11.92 17.93 6.90
CA LEU A 64 12.12 17.36 5.56
C LEU A 64 13.20 18.10 4.75
N GLY A 65 14.07 17.32 4.12
CA GLY A 65 15.12 17.75 3.21
C GLY A 65 14.68 17.98 1.77
N THR A 66 15.61 17.73 0.84
CA THR A 66 15.43 17.97 -0.61
C THR A 66 15.80 16.79 -1.48
N VAL A 67 16.35 15.73 -0.89
CA VAL A 67 16.62 14.47 -1.59
C VAL A 67 15.32 13.68 -1.67
N GLN A 68 15.18 12.79 -2.66
CA GLN A 68 13.92 12.09 -2.95
C GLN A 68 13.35 11.44 -1.68
N CYS A 69 14.17 10.61 -1.03
CA CYS A 69 13.84 9.85 0.18
C CYS A 69 13.68 10.64 1.50
N ASP A 70 13.51 11.95 1.44
CA ASP A 70 13.35 12.83 2.60
C ASP A 70 12.59 14.13 2.28
N ASN A 71 11.91 14.23 1.13
CA ASN A 71 11.33 15.51 0.68
C ASN A 71 9.80 15.61 0.89
N GLY A 72 9.17 14.56 1.43
CA GLY A 72 7.74 14.48 1.69
C GLY A 72 6.89 14.15 0.47
N VAL A 73 7.46 13.70 -0.65
CA VAL A 73 6.74 13.31 -1.86
C VAL A 73 7.14 11.92 -2.35
N SER A 74 6.19 11.18 -2.94
CA SER A 74 6.50 9.99 -3.76
C SER A 74 6.96 10.49 -5.13
N ASP A 75 8.28 10.58 -5.34
CA ASP A 75 8.93 10.90 -6.60
C ASP A 75 8.84 9.77 -7.63
N ASP A 76 8.64 8.52 -7.22
CA ASP A 76 8.53 7.36 -8.11
C ASP A 76 7.09 6.85 -8.37
N PHE A 77 6.13 7.37 -7.60
CA PHE A 77 4.68 7.15 -7.70
C PHE A 77 4.18 5.74 -7.32
N ASP A 78 4.93 5.00 -6.51
CA ASP A 78 4.52 3.69 -5.99
C ASP A 78 3.53 3.79 -4.79
N GLY A 79 3.35 4.99 -4.23
CA GLY A 79 2.46 5.30 -3.11
C GLY A 79 3.13 5.26 -1.72
N LEU A 80 4.40 4.91 -1.67
CA LEU A 80 5.34 5.11 -0.57
C LEU A 80 6.07 6.45 -0.82
N ILE A 81 6.55 7.10 0.23
CA ILE A 81 6.96 8.51 0.16
C ILE A 81 8.44 8.68 0.46
N ASP A 82 8.88 8.36 1.67
CA ASP A 82 10.26 8.62 2.10
C ASP A 82 10.75 7.48 3.00
N TYR A 83 12.03 7.52 3.34
CA TYR A 83 12.57 6.67 4.41
C TYR A 83 11.86 6.93 5.74
N PRO A 84 11.62 5.91 6.59
CA PRO A 84 11.92 4.49 6.41
C PRO A 84 10.79 3.67 5.79
N ASP A 85 9.66 4.32 5.48
CA ASP A 85 8.45 3.65 5.04
C ASP A 85 8.54 3.21 3.57
N ASP A 86 9.38 3.88 2.78
CA ASP A 86 9.71 3.54 1.40
C ASP A 86 10.90 2.54 1.33
N PRO A 87 10.68 1.30 0.84
CA PRO A 87 11.72 0.28 0.64
C PRO A 87 12.74 0.60 -0.44
N GLY A 88 12.42 1.48 -1.39
CA GLY A 88 13.36 1.99 -2.37
C GLY A 88 14.33 3.01 -1.80
N CYS A 89 13.99 3.60 -0.65
CA CYS A 89 14.88 4.45 0.11
C CYS A 89 15.81 3.66 1.05
N ALA A 90 17.10 3.61 0.73
CA ALA A 90 18.08 2.98 1.61
C ALA A 90 18.43 3.83 2.85
N SER A 91 18.19 5.15 2.79
CA SER A 91 18.37 6.12 3.88
C SER A 91 17.73 7.47 3.53
N VAL A 92 17.58 8.35 4.52
CA VAL A 92 17.15 9.77 4.35
C VAL A 92 18.09 10.63 3.48
N THR A 93 19.27 10.12 3.13
CA THR A 93 20.20 10.79 2.21
C THR A 93 20.22 10.20 0.81
N ASP A 94 19.43 9.15 0.59
CA ASP A 94 19.28 8.50 -0.71
C ASP A 94 18.49 9.41 -1.66
N ASN A 95 18.82 9.35 -2.94
CA ASN A 95 18.26 10.21 -3.97
C ASN A 95 17.52 9.42 -5.05
N ASN A 96 17.09 8.22 -4.71
CA ASN A 96 16.32 7.31 -5.54
C ASN A 96 15.33 6.53 -4.67
N GLU A 97 14.06 6.62 -4.99
CA GLU A 97 12.96 5.87 -4.35
C GLU A 97 12.70 4.50 -5.01
N LYS A 98 13.51 4.08 -5.99
CA LYS A 98 13.37 2.75 -6.58
C LYS A 98 14.22 1.69 -5.90
N SER A 99 13.59 0.60 -5.48
CA SER A 99 14.26 -0.54 -4.88
C SER A 99 14.81 -1.55 -5.91
N SER A 100 15.36 -2.66 -5.41
CA SER A 100 15.73 -3.81 -6.26
C SER A 100 14.61 -4.86 -6.38
N ILE A 101 13.44 -4.59 -5.82
CA ILE A 101 12.26 -5.45 -5.86
C ILE A 101 11.66 -5.35 -7.26
N LYS A 102 11.26 -6.46 -7.87
CA LYS A 102 10.78 -6.48 -9.27
C LYS A 102 9.70 -5.44 -9.54
N CYS A 103 8.66 -5.43 -8.72
CA CYS A 103 7.52 -4.53 -8.85
C CYS A 103 7.77 -3.05 -8.51
N ASP A 104 9.03 -2.65 -8.39
CA ASP A 104 9.46 -1.30 -8.03
C ASP A 104 10.83 -0.91 -8.65
N ASN A 105 11.47 -1.81 -9.40
CA ASN A 105 12.83 -1.59 -9.89
C ASN A 105 12.91 -0.78 -11.20
N GLY A 106 11.76 -0.40 -11.77
CA GLY A 106 11.67 0.36 -13.01
C GLY A 106 11.90 -0.47 -14.28
N LEU A 107 11.85 -1.80 -14.19
CA LEU A 107 11.97 -2.73 -15.30
C LEU A 107 10.66 -3.49 -15.52
N ASP A 108 10.45 -3.91 -16.75
CA ASP A 108 9.37 -4.84 -17.14
C ASP A 108 9.99 -6.25 -17.10
N ASP A 109 10.07 -6.86 -15.90
CA ASP A 109 10.73 -8.17 -15.69
C ASP A 109 9.89 -9.34 -16.24
N ASP A 110 8.61 -9.12 -16.57
CA ASP A 110 7.69 -10.13 -17.12
C ASP A 110 7.43 -9.97 -18.65
N SER A 111 7.84 -8.81 -19.21
CA SER A 111 7.71 -8.42 -20.61
C SER A 111 6.26 -8.21 -21.11
N ASP A 112 5.34 -7.76 -20.24
CA ASP A 112 3.93 -7.50 -20.57
C ASP A 112 3.60 -6.03 -20.93
N THR A 113 4.63 -5.16 -20.96
CA THR A 113 4.60 -3.71 -21.23
C THR A 113 4.18 -2.80 -20.07
N TYR A 114 3.75 -3.36 -18.95
CA TYR A 114 3.71 -2.67 -17.67
C TYR A 114 5.07 -2.85 -16.97
N THR A 115 5.33 -2.19 -15.84
CA THR A 115 6.70 -2.13 -15.28
C THR A 115 6.64 -2.38 -13.79
N ASP A 116 6.08 -1.43 -13.06
CA ASP A 116 6.03 -1.52 -11.60
C ASP A 116 4.59 -1.32 -11.11
N TYR A 117 4.39 -1.56 -9.81
CA TYR A 117 3.21 -1.08 -9.12
C TYR A 117 3.10 0.45 -9.21
N PRO A 118 1.88 1.04 -9.30
CA PRO A 118 0.57 0.42 -9.43
C PRO A 118 0.15 0.19 -10.89
N ALA A 119 1.03 0.47 -11.86
CA ALA A 119 0.72 0.40 -13.27
C ALA A 119 0.61 -1.06 -13.75
N ASP A 120 1.45 -1.93 -13.20
CA ASP A 120 1.42 -3.37 -13.44
C ASP A 120 0.42 -4.07 -12.52
N THR A 121 -0.49 -4.81 -13.13
CA THR A 121 -1.52 -5.62 -12.45
C THR A 121 -1.00 -6.95 -11.90
N LEU A 122 0.19 -7.38 -12.31
CA LEU A 122 0.87 -8.56 -11.78
C LEU A 122 1.60 -8.25 -10.47
N CYS A 123 1.84 -6.97 -10.18
CA CYS A 123 2.39 -6.49 -8.92
C CYS A 123 1.30 -6.23 -7.88
N SER A 124 1.29 -7.00 -6.80
CA SER A 124 0.31 -6.81 -5.72
C SER A 124 0.60 -5.58 -4.82
N SER A 125 1.86 -5.13 -4.80
CA SER A 125 2.35 -3.92 -4.13
C SER A 125 3.77 -3.58 -4.60
N ALA A 126 4.29 -2.39 -4.30
CA ALA A 126 5.70 -2.05 -4.55
C ALA A 126 6.70 -2.93 -3.78
N THR A 127 6.27 -3.56 -2.68
CA THR A 127 7.08 -4.53 -1.93
C THR A 127 7.05 -5.96 -2.49
N ASP A 128 6.30 -6.20 -3.57
CA ASP A 128 6.13 -7.51 -4.18
C ASP A 128 7.32 -7.88 -5.07
N ASN A 129 8.03 -8.96 -4.75
CA ASN A 129 9.20 -9.37 -5.54
C ASN A 129 8.87 -10.35 -6.66
N ASP A 130 7.58 -10.55 -6.96
CA ASP A 130 7.10 -11.36 -8.06
C ASP A 130 6.20 -10.56 -9.00
N GLU A 131 6.77 -10.16 -10.14
CA GLU A 131 6.08 -9.50 -11.25
C GLU A 131 5.46 -10.51 -12.22
N ALA A 132 5.47 -11.81 -11.88
CA ALA A 132 4.96 -12.89 -12.72
C ALA A 132 3.97 -13.77 -11.95
N ASP A 133 2.95 -13.18 -11.32
CA ASP A 133 1.92 -13.94 -10.60
C ASP A 133 0.90 -14.58 -11.56
N ALA A 134 1.35 -15.58 -12.32
CA ALA A 134 0.47 -16.61 -12.84
C ALA A 134 0.30 -17.69 -11.78
N SER A 135 -0.66 -17.51 -10.90
CA SER A 135 -1.10 -18.58 -10.00
C SER A 135 -2.19 -19.40 -10.70
N CYS A 136 -2.03 -20.72 -10.72
CA CYS A 136 -3.06 -21.63 -11.21
C CYS A 136 -3.05 -22.90 -10.36
N SER A 137 -4.17 -23.17 -9.70
CA SER A 137 -4.45 -24.41 -8.97
C SER A 137 -5.60 -25.15 -9.63
N ASP A 138 -5.48 -26.47 -9.67
CA ASP A 138 -6.40 -27.37 -10.34
C ASP A 138 -6.86 -28.48 -9.36
N THR A 139 -8.17 -28.72 -9.27
CA THR A 139 -8.73 -29.61 -8.24
C THR A 139 -8.61 -31.10 -8.55
N ASP A 140 -8.47 -31.48 -9.81
CA ASP A 140 -8.29 -32.89 -10.23
C ASP A 140 -6.93 -33.16 -10.88
N GLY A 141 -6.14 -32.11 -11.11
CA GLY A 141 -4.69 -32.21 -11.28
C GLY A 141 -4.23 -32.31 -12.72
N GLY A 142 -4.66 -31.36 -13.55
CA GLY A 142 -4.25 -31.24 -14.95
C GLY A 142 -5.36 -31.70 -15.88
N PHE A 143 -4.98 -32.28 -17.02
CA PHE A 143 -5.96 -32.75 -17.99
C PHE A 143 -6.54 -34.13 -17.59
N VAL A 144 -7.61 -34.15 -16.81
CA VAL A 144 -8.27 -35.34 -16.22
C VAL A 144 -9.75 -35.40 -16.61
N THR A 145 -10.01 -35.86 -17.83
CA THR A 145 -11.37 -35.88 -18.42
C THR A 145 -12.41 -36.77 -17.73
N GLY A 146 -12.03 -37.60 -16.76
CA GLY A 146 -12.92 -38.55 -16.05
C GLY A 146 -13.47 -38.02 -14.72
N THR A 147 -13.04 -36.84 -14.29
CA THR A 147 -13.48 -36.17 -13.06
C THR A 147 -13.89 -34.75 -13.43
N GLN A 148 -14.85 -34.16 -12.70
CA GLN A 148 -15.13 -32.73 -12.87
C GLN A 148 -14.14 -31.95 -12.02
N GLY A 149 -13.23 -31.24 -12.67
CA GLY A 149 -12.23 -30.36 -12.10
C GLY A 149 -12.62 -28.89 -12.13
N THR A 150 -11.81 -28.06 -11.49
CA THR A 150 -11.87 -26.60 -11.50
C THR A 150 -10.45 -26.04 -11.46
N ALA A 151 -10.08 -25.34 -12.53
CA ALA A 151 -8.87 -24.54 -12.58
C ALA A 151 -9.16 -23.11 -12.10
N SER A 152 -8.42 -22.66 -11.10
CA SER A 152 -8.58 -21.33 -10.49
C SER A 152 -7.26 -20.69 -10.14
N GLY A 153 -7.22 -19.36 -10.12
CA GLY A 153 -6.01 -18.60 -9.77
C GLY A 153 -6.05 -17.18 -10.33
N SER A 154 -4.89 -16.60 -10.60
CA SER A 154 -4.67 -15.26 -11.15
C SER A 154 -3.97 -15.35 -12.51
N PHE A 155 -4.39 -14.51 -13.46
CA PHE A 155 -3.68 -14.32 -14.73
C PHE A 155 -3.75 -12.83 -15.08
N ASN A 156 -2.60 -12.16 -15.17
CA ASN A 156 -2.49 -10.71 -15.37
C ASN A 156 -3.36 -9.94 -14.35
N GLY A 157 -3.18 -10.24 -13.06
CA GLY A 157 -3.96 -9.65 -11.96
C GLY A 157 -5.45 -10.01 -11.91
N ASN A 158 -5.98 -10.71 -12.91
CA ASN A 158 -7.40 -11.03 -13.01
C ASN A 158 -7.68 -12.42 -12.41
N PRO A 159 -8.49 -12.51 -11.34
CA PRO A 159 -8.85 -13.81 -10.79
C PRO A 159 -9.74 -14.58 -11.78
N PHE A 160 -9.47 -15.87 -11.93
CA PHE A 160 -10.32 -16.77 -12.69
C PHE A 160 -10.67 -18.01 -11.88
N SER A 161 -11.81 -18.59 -12.21
CA SER A 161 -12.24 -19.90 -11.73
C SER A 161 -13.11 -20.51 -12.82
N ASN A 162 -12.63 -21.59 -13.45
CA ASN A 162 -13.33 -22.28 -14.51
C ASN A 162 -13.44 -23.76 -14.16
N THR A 163 -14.68 -24.23 -14.10
CA THR A 163 -15.02 -25.64 -13.85
C THR A 163 -15.25 -26.35 -15.18
N ASP A 164 -14.85 -27.62 -15.26
CA ASP A 164 -15.10 -28.44 -16.44
C ASP A 164 -16.58 -28.51 -16.79
N ALA A 165 -16.85 -28.44 -18.09
CA ALA A 165 -18.20 -28.28 -18.59
C ALA A 165 -18.44 -29.05 -19.89
N CYS A 166 -19.61 -29.67 -19.97
CA CYS A 166 -20.08 -30.28 -21.20
C CYS A 166 -20.63 -29.21 -22.15
N GLU A 167 -19.99 -29.04 -23.30
CA GLU A 167 -20.50 -28.19 -24.38
C GLU A 167 -21.57 -28.89 -25.22
N SER A 168 -21.53 -30.22 -25.24
CA SER A 168 -22.57 -31.07 -25.80
C SER A 168 -22.58 -32.42 -25.07
N SER A 169 -23.45 -33.34 -25.48
CA SER A 169 -23.49 -34.70 -24.91
C SER A 169 -22.23 -35.52 -25.15
N THR A 170 -21.33 -35.08 -26.02
CA THR A 170 -20.08 -35.80 -26.33
C THR A 170 -18.83 -34.93 -26.27
N LEU A 171 -18.97 -33.61 -26.04
CA LEU A 171 -17.85 -32.68 -26.05
C LEU A 171 -17.69 -32.08 -24.65
N LEU A 172 -16.56 -32.39 -24.03
CA LEU A 172 -16.10 -31.82 -22.77
C LEU A 172 -15.17 -30.64 -23.06
N ARG A 173 -15.39 -29.50 -22.40
CA ARG A 173 -14.36 -28.48 -22.23
C ARG A 173 -13.70 -28.70 -20.89
N GLU A 174 -12.44 -29.09 -20.95
CA GLU A 174 -11.56 -29.23 -19.81
C GLU A 174 -10.86 -27.89 -19.53
N TYR A 175 -10.86 -27.43 -18.29
CA TYR A 175 -10.06 -26.34 -17.77
C TYR A 175 -9.02 -26.88 -16.81
N TYR A 176 -7.75 -26.60 -17.07
CA TYR A 176 -6.65 -27.15 -16.29
C TYR A 176 -5.49 -26.19 -16.15
N CYS A 177 -4.58 -26.48 -15.23
CA CYS A 177 -3.33 -25.73 -15.07
C CYS A 177 -2.17 -26.39 -15.82
N SER A 178 -1.46 -25.60 -16.63
CA SER A 178 -0.24 -26.03 -17.33
C SER A 178 0.91 -25.09 -16.98
N SER A 179 1.93 -25.59 -16.26
CA SER A 179 3.07 -24.77 -15.82
C SER A 179 2.63 -23.48 -15.09
N ASN A 180 1.66 -23.60 -14.17
CA ASN A 180 1.01 -22.49 -13.45
C ASN A 180 0.20 -21.51 -14.33
N GLN A 181 0.01 -21.81 -15.61
CA GLN A 181 -0.82 -21.00 -16.51
C GLN A 181 -2.19 -21.64 -16.71
N ARG A 182 -3.21 -20.80 -16.88
CA ARG A 182 -4.57 -21.23 -17.24
C ARG A 182 -4.57 -21.83 -18.65
N ALA A 183 -5.00 -23.08 -18.77
CA ALA A 183 -5.21 -23.75 -20.04
C ALA A 183 -6.65 -24.30 -20.16
N ASN A 184 -7.08 -24.56 -21.39
CA ASN A 184 -8.32 -25.29 -21.64
C ASN A 184 -8.24 -26.05 -22.96
N GLN A 185 -8.96 -27.18 -23.05
CA GLN A 185 -9.02 -27.98 -24.27
C GLN A 185 -10.40 -28.64 -24.41
N GLN A 186 -10.85 -28.77 -25.67
CA GLN A 186 -12.02 -29.58 -25.98
C GLN A 186 -11.62 -31.04 -26.16
N TYR A 187 -12.34 -31.95 -25.51
CA TYR A 187 -12.17 -33.39 -25.59
C TYR A 187 -13.47 -34.07 -26.01
N ASN A 188 -13.38 -34.97 -27.00
CA ASN A 188 -14.54 -35.73 -27.46
C ASN A 188 -14.66 -37.05 -26.68
N CYS A 189 -15.61 -37.11 -25.75
CA CYS A 189 -15.92 -38.32 -24.98
C CYS A 189 -16.32 -39.50 -25.88
N ALA A 190 -16.93 -39.25 -27.05
CA ALA A 190 -17.38 -40.30 -27.96
C ALA A 190 -16.24 -41.04 -28.70
N GLY A 191 -14.97 -40.73 -28.41
CA GLY A 191 -13.83 -41.56 -28.84
C GLY A 191 -13.88 -42.99 -28.28
N ASN A 192 -14.62 -43.19 -27.19
CA ASN A 192 -15.04 -44.50 -26.72
C ASN A 192 -16.56 -44.61 -26.88
N VAL A 193 -17.06 -45.63 -27.59
CA VAL A 193 -18.42 -45.67 -28.16
C VAL A 193 -19.55 -45.60 -27.10
N THR A 194 -19.19 -45.76 -25.82
CA THR A 194 -20.12 -45.70 -24.68
C THR A 194 -19.99 -44.44 -23.83
N ALA A 195 -18.95 -43.63 -24.00
CA ALA A 195 -18.68 -42.51 -23.10
C ALA A 195 -19.43 -41.24 -23.53
N GLN A 196 -20.14 -40.64 -22.58
CA GLN A 196 -20.86 -39.37 -22.75
C GLN A 196 -20.28 -38.30 -21.84
N CYS A 197 -20.39 -37.04 -22.24
CA CYS A 197 -20.11 -35.94 -21.32
C CYS A 197 -21.32 -35.74 -20.41
N VAL A 198 -21.13 -35.92 -19.10
CA VAL A 198 -22.16 -35.70 -18.08
C VAL A 198 -21.53 -34.92 -16.93
N ASN A 199 -22.16 -33.81 -16.54
CA ASN A 199 -21.70 -32.97 -15.42
C ASN A 199 -20.22 -32.58 -15.46
N GLY A 200 -19.70 -32.22 -16.63
CA GLY A 200 -18.30 -31.79 -16.77
C GLY A 200 -17.28 -32.92 -16.68
N ALA A 201 -17.67 -34.18 -16.91
CA ALA A 201 -16.76 -35.32 -17.02
C ALA A 201 -17.21 -36.29 -18.12
N CYS A 202 -16.27 -37.01 -18.72
CA CYS A 202 -16.54 -38.15 -19.60
C CYS A 202 -16.77 -39.41 -18.76
N VAL A 203 -17.98 -39.98 -18.84
CA VAL A 203 -18.42 -41.17 -18.09
C VAL A 203 -18.94 -42.27 -18.99
#